data_AF-A0A085WHN3-F1
#
_entry.id   AF-A0A085WHN3-F1
#
_cell.length_a   1.000
_cell.length_b   1.000
_cell.length_c   1.000
_cell.angle_alpha   90.00
_cell.angle_beta   90.00
_cell.angle_gamma   90.00
#
_symmetry.space_group_name_H-M   'P 1'
#
loop_
_entity.id
_entity.type
_entity.pdbx_description
1 polymer ?
#
loop_
_entity_poly.entity_id
_entity_poly.type
_entity_poly.pdbx_seq_one_letter_code
_entity_poly.pdbx_strand_id
1 'polypeptide(L)' 'MSDASDSPLEAALTRASEELKLPSYYRSSVRPLLRNPEGRWPVCCGGGCEPCAQTLIRVAARTLELMGTPRQAPLPE' A
#
# COMPACT_ATOMS: atom_id res chain seq x y z
N MET A 1 -9.46 -18.81 -16.68
CA MET A 1 -8.21 -18.47 -15.98
C MET A 1 -8.65 -17.86 -14.66
N SER A 2 -8.59 -18.66 -13.59
CA SER A 2 -9.24 -18.33 -12.32
C SER A 2 -8.64 -17.07 -11.69
N ASP A 3 -9.57 -16.19 -11.32
CA ASP A 3 -9.41 -14.84 -10.81
C ASP A 3 -8.50 -14.81 -9.57
N ALA A 4 -7.28 -14.28 -9.71
CA ALA A 4 -6.46 -13.94 -8.55
C ALA A 4 -6.97 -12.68 -7.81
N SER A 5 -8.13 -12.14 -8.22
CA SER A 5 -8.75 -10.90 -7.74
C SER A 5 -9.70 -11.10 -6.54
N ASP A 6 -9.88 -12.33 -6.06
CA ASP A 6 -11.10 -12.70 -5.32
C ASP A 6 -11.17 -12.18 -3.86
N SER A 7 -10.20 -11.38 -3.42
CA SER A 7 -10.33 -10.64 -2.17
C SER A 7 -10.50 -9.15 -2.43
N PRO A 8 -11.46 -8.47 -1.74
CA PRO A 8 -11.61 -7.02 -1.80
C PRO A 8 -10.30 -6.26 -1.56
N LEU A 9 -9.40 -6.85 -0.77
CA LEU A 9 -8.04 -6.36 -0.51
C LEU A 9 -7.18 -6.31 -1.77
N GLU A 10 -7.14 -7.39 -2.57
CA GLU A 10 -6.32 -7.44 -3.80
C GLU A 10 -6.86 -6.51 -4.88
N ALA A 11 -8.19 -6.37 -4.98
CA ALA A 11 -8.82 -5.40 -5.87
C ALA A 11 -8.47 -3.96 -5.47
N ALA A 12 -8.59 -3.63 -4.18
CA ALA A 12 -8.21 -2.32 -3.65
C ALA A 12 -6.71 -2.03 -3.80
N LEU A 13 -5.85 -3.04 -3.58
CA LEU A 13 -4.40 -2.92 -3.75
C LEU A 13 -4.02 -2.71 -5.22
N THR A 14 -4.65 -3.44 -6.13
CA THR A 14 -4.41 -3.29 -7.57
C THR A 14 -4.77 -1.89 -8.02
N ARG A 15 -5.96 -1.41 -7.66
CA ARG A 15 -6.42 -0.05 -7.97
C ARG A 15 -5.52 1.03 -7.37
N ALA A 16 -5.16 0.93 -6.09
CA ALA A 16 -4.28 1.91 -5.45
C ALA A 16 -2.88 1.94 -6.08
N SER A 17 -2.37 0.78 -6.49
CA SER A 17 -1.08 0.68 -7.19
C SER A 17 -1.13 1.36 -8.55
N GLU A 18 -2.21 1.20 -9.31
CA GLU A 18 -2.40 1.84 -10.61
C GLU A 18 -2.54 3.36 -10.48
N GLU A 19 -3.34 3.84 -9.52
CA GLU A 19 -3.51 5.26 -9.22
C GLU A 19 -2.18 5.96 -8.88
N LEU A 20 -1.30 5.26 -8.14
CA LEU A 20 -0.01 5.79 -7.70
C LEU A 20 1.17 5.34 -8.55
N LYS A 21 0.91 4.69 -9.70
CA LYS A 21 1.92 4.19 -10.64
C LYS A 21 2.97 3.29 -9.99
N LEU A 22 2.58 2.51 -8.97
CA LEU A 22 3.44 1.51 -8.36
C LEU A 22 3.43 0.25 -9.25
N PRO A 23 4.60 -0.20 -9.74
CA PRO A 23 4.70 -1.46 -10.47
C PRO A 23 4.15 -2.66 -9.69
N SER A 24 3.50 -3.59 -10.39
CA SER A 24 2.80 -4.73 -9.76
C SER A 24 3.72 -5.62 -8.93
N TYR A 25 5.00 -5.75 -9.30
CA TYR A 25 5.98 -6.54 -8.56
C TYR A 25 6.32 -5.97 -7.17
N TYR A 26 6.03 -4.68 -6.92
CA TYR A 26 6.17 -4.08 -5.59
C TYR A 26 4.95 -4.24 -4.69
N ARG A 27 3.81 -4.75 -5.20
CA ARG A 27 2.59 -4.98 -4.39
C ARG A 27 2.85 -5.91 -3.21
N SER A 28 3.75 -6.89 -3.37
CA SER A 28 4.19 -7.78 -2.29
C SER A 28 4.81 -7.04 -1.11
N SER A 29 5.47 -5.89 -1.36
CA SER A 29 6.07 -5.02 -0.34
C SER A 29 5.03 -4.18 0.41
N VAL A 30 3.83 -4.01 -0.14
CA VAL A 30 2.73 -3.27 0.49
C VAL A 30 1.91 -4.16 1.43
N ARG A 31 1.76 -5.46 1.11
CA ARG A 31 0.95 -6.41 1.90
C ARG A 31 1.24 -6.41 3.40
N PRO A 32 2.49 -6.34 3.89
CA PRO A 32 2.77 -6.27 5.32
C PRO A 32 2.18 -5.03 6.00
N LEU A 33 2.11 -3.89 5.30
CA LEU A 33 1.55 -2.63 5.84
C LEU A 33 0.03 -2.71 6.02
N LEU A 34 -0.64 -3.50 5.18
CA LEU A 34 -2.09 -3.70 5.22
C LEU A 34 -2.53 -4.65 6.34
N ARG A 35 -1.65 -5.57 6.77
CA ARG A 35 -1.94 -6.51 7.86
C ARG A 35 -2.03 -5.83 9.23
N ASN A 36 -1.25 -4.77 9.43
CA ASN A 36 -1.29 -3.96 10.64
C ASN A 36 -1.36 -2.47 10.25
N PRO A 37 -2.56 -1.98 9.87
CA PRO A 37 -2.73 -0.65 9.30
C PRO A 37 -2.37 0.47 10.29
N GLU A 38 -2.47 0.23 11.61
CA GLU A 38 -2.06 1.15 12.68
C GLU A 38 -0.62 0.90 13.18
N GLY A 39 0.05 -0.13 12.65
CA GLY A 39 1.43 -0.46 12.98
C GLY A 39 2.45 0.58 12.54
N ARG A 40 3.71 0.35 12.92
CA ARG A 40 4.83 1.21 12.51
C ARG A 40 5.12 0.99 11.02
N TRP A 41 4.91 2.04 10.22
CA TRP A 41 5.30 2.06 8.82
C TRP A 41 6.76 2.50 8.67
N PRO A 42 7.48 2.01 7.64
CA PRO A 42 8.86 2.40 7.41
C PRO A 42 8.92 3.90 7.11
N VAL A 43 9.90 4.63 7.63
CA VAL A 43 10.11 6.03 7.25
C VAL A 43 10.90 6.10 5.96
N CYS A 44 10.61 7.09 5.12
CA CYS A 44 11.45 7.39 3.96
C CYS A 44 12.84 7.82 4.46
N CYS A 45 13.90 7.08 4.10
CA CYS A 45 15.26 7.41 4.52
C CYS A 45 15.87 8.59 3.75
N GLY A 46 15.17 9.17 2.77
CA GLY A 46 15.67 10.25 1.91
C GLY A 46 16.80 9.85 0.94
N GLY A 47 17.22 8.58 0.94
CA GLY A 47 18.40 8.09 0.22
C GLY A 47 18.15 7.56 -1.20
N GLY A 48 16.95 7.77 -1.78
CA GLY A 48 16.64 7.31 -3.14
C GLY A 48 16.43 5.80 -3.27
N CYS A 49 15.99 5.12 -2.21
CA CYS A 49 15.65 3.69 -2.28
C CYS A 49 14.53 3.45 -3.30
N GLU A 50 14.74 2.48 -4.20
CA GLU A 50 13.72 2.04 -5.16
C GLU A 50 13.15 0.68 -4.71
N PRO A 51 11.83 0.59 -4.38
CA PRO A 51 10.82 1.65 -4.43
C PRO A 51 10.90 2.55 -3.19
N CYS A 52 10.55 3.83 -3.35
CA CYS A 52 10.51 4.76 -2.23
C CYS A 52 9.51 4.26 -1.17
N ALA A 53 9.94 4.19 0.09
CA ALA A 53 9.07 3.78 1.19
C ALA A 53 7.81 4.66 1.26
N GLN A 54 7.92 5.96 0.93
CA GLN A 54 6.78 6.87 0.84
C GLN A 54 5.74 6.42 -0.19
N THR A 55 6.17 5.87 -1.33
CA THR A 55 5.25 5.36 -2.35
C THR A 55 4.52 4.13 -1.85
N LEU A 56 5.23 3.18 -1.21
CA LEU A 56 4.60 1.98 -0.63
C LEU A 56 3.57 2.36 0.44
N ILE A 57 3.90 3.33 1.28
CA ILE A 57 3.04 3.92 2.31
C ILE A 57 1.79 4.56 1.69
N ARG A 58 1.95 5.39 0.66
CA ARG A 58 0.82 6.03 -0.02
C ARG A 58 -0.11 4.98 -0.65
N VAL A 59 0.45 3.92 -1.25
CA VAL A 59 -0.35 2.82 -1.78
C VAL A 59 -1.09 2.10 -0.66
N ALA A 60 -0.43 1.78 0.45
CA ALA A 60 -1.08 1.14 1.60
C ALA A 60 -2.23 1.98 2.15
N ALA A 61 -2.02 3.28 2.37
CA ALA A 61 -3.05 4.20 2.86
C ALA A 61 -4.24 4.26 1.90
N ARG A 62 -3.97 4.38 0.59
CA ARG A 62 -5.00 4.42 -0.42
C ARG A 62 -5.80 3.11 -0.52
N THR A 63 -5.14 1.97 -0.38
CA THR A 63 -5.82 0.66 -0.32
C THR A 63 -6.78 0.59 0.87
N LEU A 64 -6.36 1.06 2.04
CA LEU A 64 -7.19 1.10 3.25
C LEU A 64 -8.40 2.05 3.13
N GLU A 65 -8.21 3.21 2.48
CA GLU A 65 -9.32 4.11 2.13
C GLU A 65 -10.34 3.42 1.23
N LEU A 66 -9.89 2.73 0.18
CA LEU A 66 -10.77 2.00 -0.75
C LEU A 66 -11.52 0.84 -0.07
N MET A 67 -10.95 0.28 1.00
CA MET A 67 -11.59 -0.75 1.83
C MET A 67 -12.56 -0.20 2.87
N GLY A 68 -12.67 1.13 3.02
CA GLY A 68 -13.51 1.76 4.04
C GLY A 68 -12.94 1.67 5.46
N THR A 69 -11.67 1.31 5.60
CA THR A 69 -10.95 1.24 6.89
C THR A 69 -9.74 2.16 6.86
N PRO A 70 -9.92 3.47 6.63
CA PRO A 70 -8.81 4.40 6.55
C PRO A 70 -8.01 4.39 7.86
N ARG A 71 -6.69 4.53 7.74
CA ARG A 71 -5.81 4.69 8.91
C ARG A 71 -6.22 5.93 9.69
N GLN A 72 -6.28 5.83 11.01
CA GLN A 72 -6.67 6.93 11.90
C GLN A 72 -5.47 7.79 12.30
N ALA A 73 -4.29 7.19 12.45
CA ALA A 73 -3.06 7.91 12.79
C ALA A 73 -2.36 8.46 11.54
N PRO A 74 -1.71 9.63 11.64
CA PRO A 74 -0.99 10.22 10.52
C PRO A 74 0.14 9.30 10.04
N LEU A 75 0.43 9.40 8.74
CA LEU A 75 1.66 8.86 8.18
C LEU A 75 2.83 9.63 8.77
N PRO A 76 3.97 8.98 9.07
CA PRO A 76 5.18 9.73 9.43
C PRO A 76 5.53 10.73 8.31
N GLU A 77 5.91 11.94 8.72
CA GLU A 77 6.20 13.09 7.84
C GLU A 77 7.33 12.82 6.84
#